data_AF-A0A2M8EYU8-F1
#
_entry.id   AF-A0A2M8EYU8-F1
#
_cell.length_a   1.000
_cell.length_b   1.000
_cell.length_c   1.000
_cell.angle_alpha   90.00
_cell.angle_beta   90.00
_cell.angle_gamma   90.00
#
_symmetry.space_group_name_H-M   'P 1'
#
loop_
_entity.id
_entity.type
_entity.pdbx_description
1 polymer ?
#
loop_
_entity_poly.entity_id
_entity_poly.type
_entity_poly.pdbx_seq_one_letter_code
_entity_poly.pdbx_strand_id
1 'polypeptide(L)'
;MLYIADQKNTRIYMNANFSEPLIYYAYFSQYEPVKYQKDVKFSEPDGIGWIHAVRLDNIHLIGGGSDYIKIICEERQKPGRAILITNEKLIEDVKNNSILYIGKTENDAMSLVYAYDMKKFPLEKNVCGN
;
A
#
# COMPACT_ATOMS: atom_id res chain seq x y z
N MET A 1 -8.13 -13.00 1.78
CA MET A 1 -8.43 -11.56 1.91
C MET A 1 -7.58 -11.03 3.06
N LEU A 2 -6.69 -10.05 2.81
CA LEU A 2 -5.69 -9.62 3.78
C LEU A 2 -6.37 -9.08 5.07
N TYR A 3 -6.31 -9.86 6.15
CA TYR A 3 -6.61 -9.45 7.53
C TYR A 3 -5.52 -8.52 8.11
N ILE A 4 -4.97 -7.62 7.28
CA ILE A 4 -3.89 -6.70 7.69
C ILE A 4 -4.46 -5.36 8.19
N ALA A 5 -5.77 -5.13 8.04
CA ALA A 5 -6.42 -3.86 8.36
C ALA A 5 -6.90 -3.71 9.83
N ASP A 6 -6.76 -4.72 10.70
CA ASP A 6 -7.31 -4.66 12.06
C ASP A 6 -6.39 -3.97 13.11
N GLN A 7 -5.57 -3.01 12.69
CA GLN A 7 -4.86 -2.17 13.66
C GLN A 7 -4.97 -0.71 13.25
N LYS A 8 -5.80 0.05 13.99
CA LYS A 8 -5.96 1.52 13.89
C LYS A 8 -4.63 2.29 13.86
N ASN A 9 -3.52 1.67 14.26
CA ASN A 9 -2.17 2.25 14.31
C ASN A 9 -1.22 1.81 13.17
N THR A 10 -1.72 1.08 12.18
CA THR A 10 -0.93 0.70 11.00
C THR A 10 -1.26 1.62 9.83
N ARG A 11 -0.26 2.23 9.19
CA ARG A 11 -0.44 2.94 7.92
C ARG A 11 -0.19 1.98 6.77
N ILE A 12 -1.11 1.94 5.81
CA ILE A 12 -1.04 1.05 4.67
C ILE A 12 -0.85 1.90 3.42
N TYR A 13 0.18 1.60 2.66
CA TYR A 13 0.49 2.23 1.39
C TYR A 13 0.26 1.21 0.29
N MET A 14 -0.60 1.52 -0.68
CA MET A 14 -0.92 0.63 -1.80
C MET A 14 -0.51 1.29 -3.11
N ASN A 15 0.10 0.52 -4.00
CA ASN A 15 0.43 0.99 -5.35
C ASN A 15 -0.87 1.37 -6.10
N ALA A 16 -0.93 2.57 -6.67
CA ALA A 16 -2.08 3.06 -7.45
C ALA A 16 -2.29 2.31 -8.77
N ASN A 17 -1.33 1.47 -9.20
CA ASN A 17 -1.45 0.63 -10.39
C ASN A 17 -2.46 -0.52 -10.23
N PHE A 18 -2.96 -0.78 -9.02
CA PHE A 18 -4.17 -1.60 -8.86
C PHE A 18 -5.37 -0.83 -9.45
N SER A 19 -6.26 -1.51 -10.18
CA SER A 19 -7.53 -0.89 -10.55
C SER A 19 -8.35 -0.63 -9.29
N GLU A 20 -8.61 0.64 -8.97
CA GLU A 20 -9.51 1.09 -7.89
C GLU A 20 -9.38 0.33 -6.55
N PRO A 21 -8.17 0.17 -5.97
CA PRO A 21 -7.95 -0.67 -4.78
C PRO A 21 -8.81 -0.26 -3.58
N LEU A 22 -9.09 1.03 -3.42
CA LEU A 22 -9.92 1.54 -2.32
C LEU A 22 -11.39 1.17 -2.47
N ILE A 23 -11.93 1.13 -3.71
CA ILE A 23 -13.32 0.75 -3.91
C ILE A 23 -13.52 -0.74 -3.66
N TYR A 24 -12.56 -1.57 -4.09
CA TYR A 24 -12.59 -3.00 -3.80
C TYR A 24 -12.44 -3.28 -2.31
N TYR A 25 -11.53 -2.58 -1.63
CA TYR A 25 -11.40 -2.67 -0.18
C TYR A 25 -12.72 -2.33 0.52
N ALA A 26 -13.37 -1.22 0.13
CA ALA A 26 -14.64 -0.80 0.70
C ALA A 26 -15.74 -1.85 0.46
N TYR A 27 -15.84 -2.38 -0.76
CA TYR A 27 -16.81 -3.41 -1.13
C TYR A 27 -16.64 -4.69 -0.29
N PHE A 28 -15.43 -5.26 -0.27
CA PHE A 28 -15.17 -6.51 0.44
C PHE A 28 -15.23 -6.38 1.96
N SER A 29 -14.90 -5.20 2.50
CA SER A 29 -15.01 -4.91 3.93
C SER A 29 -16.41 -4.51 4.37
N GLN A 30 -17.39 -4.55 3.46
CA GLN A 30 -18.78 -4.11 3.70
C GLN A 30 -18.84 -2.70 4.31
N TYR A 31 -17.99 -1.79 3.80
CA TYR A 31 -17.92 -0.42 4.26
C TYR A 31 -19.25 0.27 3.98
N GLU A 32 -19.81 0.91 5.00
CA GLU A 32 -21.12 1.56 4.89
C GLU A 32 -21.05 2.73 3.88
N PRO A 33 -21.94 2.81 2.88
CA PRO A 33 -21.80 3.77 1.78
C PRO A 33 -21.74 5.24 2.23
N VAL A 34 -22.54 5.64 3.22
CA VAL A 34 -22.55 7.03 3.71
C VAL A 34 -21.23 7.34 4.40
N LYS A 35 -20.73 6.40 5.22
CA LYS A 35 -19.40 6.52 5.82
C LYS A 35 -18.29 6.60 4.76
N TYR A 36 -18.34 5.77 3.72
CA TYR A 36 -17.33 5.79 2.65
C TYR A 36 -17.23 7.18 2.01
N GLN A 37 -18.38 7.75 1.61
CA GLN A 37 -18.45 9.07 0.98
C GLN A 37 -17.87 10.18 1.87
N LYS A 38 -18.01 10.06 3.19
CA LYS A 38 -17.49 11.02 4.15
C LYS A 38 -15.97 10.89 4.35
N ASP A 39 -15.47 9.67 4.41
CA ASP A 39 -14.12 9.37 4.87
C ASP A 39 -13.10 9.30 3.73
N VAL A 40 -13.55 8.93 2.52
CA VAL A 40 -12.69 8.89 1.33
C VAL A 40 -12.09 10.27 1.03
N LYS A 41 -10.83 10.28 0.59
CA LYS A 41 -10.17 11.46 0.03
C LYS A 41 -9.79 11.19 -1.40
N PHE A 42 -9.94 12.23 -2.20
CA PHE A 42 -9.72 12.21 -3.62
C PHE A 42 -8.49 13.03 -3.99
N SER A 43 -7.88 12.71 -5.13
CA SER A 43 -6.85 13.55 -5.74
C SER A 43 -7.45 14.89 -6.19
N GLU A 44 -6.57 15.84 -6.48
CA GLU A 44 -6.96 16.93 -7.37
C GLU A 44 -7.35 16.36 -8.75
N PRO A 45 -8.22 17.07 -9.49
CA PRO A 45 -8.53 16.70 -10.87
C PRO A 45 -7.26 16.65 -11.72
N ASP A 46 -7.13 15.64 -12.57
CA ASP A 46 -6.06 15.57 -13.56
C ASP A 46 -6.27 16.59 -14.71
N GLY A 47 -5.37 16.58 -15.70
CA GLY A 47 -5.40 17.52 -16.82
C GLY A 47 -6.66 17.43 -17.71
N ILE A 48 -7.49 16.40 -17.56
CA ILE A 48 -8.76 16.23 -18.28
C ILE A 48 -9.97 16.15 -17.33
N GLY A 49 -9.77 16.40 -16.03
CA GLY A 49 -10.81 16.51 -15.02
C GLY A 49 -11.16 15.23 -14.26
N TRP A 50 -10.43 14.13 -14.43
CA TRP A 50 -10.66 12.92 -13.63
C TRP A 50 -10.15 13.07 -12.22
N ILE A 51 -10.89 12.48 -11.29
CA ILE A 51 -10.58 12.46 -9.87
C ILE A 51 -10.55 11.01 -9.42
N HIS A 52 -9.51 10.63 -8.69
CA HIS A 52 -9.34 9.26 -8.19
C HIS A 52 -9.34 9.25 -6.66
N ALA A 53 -9.89 8.19 -6.06
CA ALA A 53 -9.78 8.00 -4.62
C ALA A 53 -8.32 7.69 -4.28
N VAL A 54 -7.70 8.50 -3.41
CA VAL A 54 -6.29 8.35 -3.02
C VAL A 54 -6.10 7.96 -1.57
N ARG A 55 -7.15 8.05 -0.75
CA ARG A 55 -7.11 7.63 0.65
C ARG A 55 -8.47 7.18 1.15
N LEU A 56 -8.47 6.16 2.01
CA LEU A 56 -9.61 5.79 2.83
C LEU A 56 -9.05 5.26 4.16
N ASP A 57 -9.53 5.80 5.29
CA ASP A 57 -8.99 5.52 6.62
C ASP A 57 -7.46 5.71 6.72
N ASN A 58 -6.75 4.63 7.06
CA ASN A 58 -5.31 4.47 7.17
C ASN A 58 -4.65 3.92 5.90
N ILE A 59 -5.41 3.78 4.81
CA ILE A 59 -4.93 3.32 3.51
C ILE A 59 -4.66 4.52 2.61
N HIS A 60 -3.45 4.58 2.08
CA HIS A 60 -2.93 5.64 1.23
C HIS A 60 -2.53 5.02 -0.12
N LEU A 61 -3.04 5.56 -1.22
CA LEU A 61 -2.54 5.20 -2.54
C LEU A 61 -1.29 6.01 -2.87
N ILE A 62 -0.32 5.33 -3.46
CA ILE A 62 0.96 5.91 -3.85
C ILE A 62 1.18 5.68 -5.34
N GLY A 63 1.83 6.63 -6.01
CA GLY A 63 2.27 6.43 -7.39
C GLY A 63 3.20 5.22 -7.50
N GLY A 64 3.16 4.53 -8.64
CA GLY A 64 4.16 3.51 -8.96
C GLY A 64 5.57 4.10 -9.13
N GLY A 65 6.60 3.27 -9.14
CA GLY A 65 7.99 3.73 -9.37
C GLY A 65 8.67 4.30 -8.12
N SER A 66 9.52 5.33 -8.26
CA SER A 66 10.43 5.82 -7.19
C SER A 66 9.74 6.31 -5.90
N ASP A 67 8.42 6.50 -5.91
CA ASP A 67 7.65 7.03 -4.79
C ASP A 67 7.70 6.12 -3.55
N TYR A 68 7.76 4.79 -3.73
CA TYR A 68 7.82 3.89 -2.58
C TYR A 68 9.10 4.08 -1.75
N ILE A 69 10.25 4.36 -2.38
CA ILE A 69 11.52 4.54 -1.63
C ILE A 69 11.43 5.76 -0.72
N LYS A 70 10.97 6.89 -1.26
CA LYS A 70 10.78 8.12 -0.50
C LYS A 70 9.85 7.88 0.69
N ILE A 71 8.72 7.24 0.45
CA ILE A 71 7.72 6.96 1.49
C ILE A 71 8.25 5.97 2.53
N ILE A 72 9.02 4.94 2.12
CA ILE A 72 9.69 4.02 3.06
C ILE A 72 10.64 4.81 3.97
N CYS A 73 11.44 5.72 3.43
CA CYS A 73 12.36 6.54 4.20
C CYS A 73 11.63 7.44 5.20
N GLU A 74 10.57 8.13 4.77
CA GLU A 74 9.73 8.96 5.64
C GLU A 74 9.06 8.13 6.74
N GLU A 75 8.49 6.98 6.38
CA GLU A 75 7.78 6.13 7.32
C GLU A 75 8.69 5.51 8.34
N ARG A 76 9.95 5.21 8.03
CA ARG A 76 10.95 4.70 8.97
C ARG A 76 11.16 5.61 10.17
N GLN A 77 11.07 6.92 9.98
CA GLN A 77 11.27 7.92 11.04
C GLN A 77 10.04 8.10 11.94
N LYS A 78 8.85 7.70 11.49
CA LYS A 78 7.59 7.89 12.24
C LYS A 78 7.33 6.73 13.22
N PRO A 79 6.69 6.96 14.38
CA PRO A 79 6.26 5.86 15.24
C PRO A 79 5.15 5.01 14.58
N GLY A 80 5.00 3.77 15.05
CA GLY A 80 3.97 2.85 14.59
C GLY A 80 4.38 2.00 13.37
N ARG A 81 3.41 1.24 12.87
CA ARG A 81 3.63 0.26 11.79
C ARG A 81 3.27 0.89 10.43
N ALA A 82 4.07 0.56 9.42
CA ALA A 82 3.83 0.96 8.05
C ALA A 82 4.01 -0.25 7.12
N ILE A 83 3.04 -0.47 6.23
CA ILE A 83 3.00 -1.61 5.33
C ILE A 83 2.86 -1.10 3.89
N LEU A 84 3.70 -1.62 3.01
CA LEU A 84 3.61 -1.39 1.58
C LEU A 84 2.95 -2.59 0.90
N ILE A 85 1.95 -2.36 0.07
CA ILE A 85 1.25 -3.38 -0.73
C ILE A 85 1.45 -3.03 -2.21
N THR A 86 2.01 -3.96 -2.97
CA THR A 86 2.30 -3.79 -4.40
C THR A 86 2.16 -5.11 -5.14
N ASN A 87 1.95 -5.06 -6.45
CA ASN A 87 2.00 -6.24 -7.34
C ASN A 87 3.42 -6.53 -7.84
N GLU A 88 4.40 -5.69 -7.52
CA GLU A 88 5.79 -5.83 -7.93
C GLU A 88 6.62 -6.56 -6.87
N LYS A 89 7.46 -7.52 -7.29
CA LYS A 89 8.47 -8.12 -6.42
C LYS A 89 9.63 -7.15 -6.28
N LEU A 90 9.69 -6.42 -5.17
CA LEU A 90 10.72 -5.40 -4.94
C LEU A 90 12.02 -5.94 -4.30
N ILE A 91 12.01 -7.18 -3.83
CA ILE A 91 13.16 -7.81 -3.15
C ILE A 91 13.33 -9.21 -3.71
N GLU A 92 14.53 -9.53 -4.19
CA GLU A 92 14.81 -10.85 -4.77
C GLU A 92 14.88 -11.96 -3.72
N ASP A 93 15.47 -11.68 -2.55
CA ASP A 93 15.68 -12.65 -1.48
C ASP A 93 14.52 -12.66 -0.46
N VAL A 94 13.76 -13.76 -0.49
CA VAL A 94 12.56 -13.98 0.35
C VAL A 94 12.93 -14.32 1.80
N LYS A 95 14.21 -14.58 2.11
CA LYS A 95 14.67 -14.78 3.50
C LYS A 95 14.66 -13.49 4.33
N ASN A 96 14.31 -12.37 3.71
CA ASN A 96 14.21 -11.08 4.38
C ASN A 96 12.91 -10.97 5.19
N ASN A 97 13.03 -10.69 6.49
CA ASN A 97 11.92 -10.46 7.42
C ASN A 97 11.04 -9.24 7.09
N SER A 98 11.31 -8.56 5.98
CA SER A 98 10.48 -7.49 5.43
C SER A 98 9.24 -8.00 4.71
N ILE A 99 9.22 -9.22 4.17
CA ILE A 99 8.02 -9.74 3.48
C ILE A 99 7.03 -10.25 4.51
N LEU A 100 5.84 -9.66 4.54
CA LEU A 100 4.75 -10.04 5.44
C LEU A 100 3.80 -11.04 4.78
N TYR A 101 3.58 -10.90 3.48
CA TYR A 101 2.63 -11.73 2.74
C TYR A 101 2.94 -11.74 1.24
N ILE A 102 2.69 -12.88 0.60
CA ILE A 102 2.66 -13.03 -0.86
C ILE A 102 1.33 -13.69 -1.22
N GLY A 103 0.48 -12.98 -1.96
CA GLY A 103 -0.75 -13.52 -2.50
C GLY A 103 -0.50 -14.05 -3.91
N LYS A 104 -0.94 -15.28 -4.17
CA LYS A 104 -0.72 -15.98 -5.43
C LYS A 104 -2.05 -16.45 -6.03
N THR A 105 -2.04 -16.73 -7.33
CA THR A 105 -3.15 -17.41 -8.00
C THR A 105 -3.31 -18.83 -7.47
N GLU A 106 -4.43 -19.48 -7.84
CA GLU A 106 -4.55 -20.92 -7.71
C GLU A 106 -3.37 -21.63 -8.41
N ASN A 107 -2.87 -22.69 -7.78
CA ASN A 107 -1.70 -23.48 -8.21
C ASN A 107 -0.36 -22.73 -8.25
N ASP A 108 -0.22 -21.60 -7.54
CA ASP A 108 1.03 -20.84 -7.42
C ASP A 108 1.63 -20.33 -8.74
N ALA A 109 0.85 -20.32 -9.83
CA ALA A 109 1.32 -19.95 -11.17
C ALA A 109 1.80 -18.49 -11.28
N MET A 110 1.15 -17.57 -10.55
CA MET A 110 1.51 -16.16 -10.56
C MET A 110 1.37 -15.54 -9.17
N SER A 111 2.31 -14.67 -8.79
CA SER A 111 2.19 -13.83 -7.60
C SER A 111 1.44 -12.55 -7.97
N LEU A 112 0.34 -12.28 -7.27
CA LEU A 112 -0.56 -11.16 -7.52
C LEU A 112 -0.26 -9.95 -6.64
N VAL A 113 0.22 -10.19 -5.42
CA VAL A 113 0.44 -9.14 -4.43
C VAL A 113 1.56 -9.51 -3.47
N TYR A 114 2.33 -8.51 -3.08
CA TYR A 114 3.34 -8.54 -2.04
C TYR A 114 2.97 -7.51 -0.98
N ALA A 115 3.06 -7.89 0.29
CA ALA A 115 2.98 -6.97 1.41
C ALA A 115 4.31 -6.93 2.15
N TYR A 116 4.86 -5.74 2.35
CA TYR A 116 6.16 -5.52 2.99
C TYR A 116 6.03 -4.69 4.27
N ASP A 117 6.79 -5.04 5.30
CA ASP A 117 7.07 -4.19 6.46
C ASP A 117 8.08 -3.11 6.05
N MET A 118 7.61 -1.87 5.92
CA MET A 118 8.44 -0.75 5.47
C MET A 118 9.58 -0.43 6.45
N LYS A 119 9.42 -0.77 7.74
CA LYS A 119 10.47 -0.58 8.74
C LYS A 119 11.65 -1.50 8.48
N LYS A 120 11.37 -2.72 8.05
CA LYS A 120 12.39 -3.76 7.80
C LYS A 120 12.84 -3.83 6.34
N PHE A 121 12.23 -3.05 5.45
CA PHE A 121 12.52 -3.06 4.02
C PHE A 121 14.01 -2.81 3.74
N PRO A 122 14.72 -3.69 3.01
CA PRO A 122 16.13 -3.47 2.72
C PRO A 122 16.27 -2.24 1.81
N LEU A 123 17.03 -1.24 2.27
CA LEU A 123 17.43 -0.11 1.45
C LEU A 123 18.95 -0.13 1.33
N GLU A 124 19.46 0.22 0.16
CA GLU A 124 20.90 0.44 0.00
C GLU A 124 21.37 1.57 0.93
N LYS A 125 22.66 1.54 1.30
CA LYS A 125 23.25 2.58 2.15
C LYS A 125 23.10 3.95 1.46
N ASN A 126 22.73 4.97 2.23
CA ASN A 126 22.55 6.37 1.80
C ASN A 126 21.31 6.67 0.95
N VAL A 127 20.42 5.72 0.69
CA VAL A 127 19.18 5.97 -0.09
C VAL A 127 18.24 6.97 0.59
N CYS A 128 18.18 6.97 1.92
CA CYS A 128 17.34 7.91 2.67
C CYS A 128 17.97 9.27 2.95
N GLY A 129 19.22 9.50 2.52
CA GLY A 129 19.96 10.75 2.73
C GLY A 129 20.25 11.05 4.22
N ASN A 130 21.54 11.07 4.57
CA ASN A 130 22.10 12.09 5.46
C ASN A 130 23.09 12.88 4.61
#